data_AF-A0A2V6GN92-F1
#
_entry.id   AF-A0A2V6GN92-F1
#
_cell.length_a   1.000
_cell.length_b   1.000
_cell.length_c   1.000
_cell.angle_alpha   90.00
_cell.angle_beta   90.00
_cell.angle_gamma   90.00
#
_symmetry.space_group_name_H-M   'P 1'
#
loop_
_entity.id
_entity.type
_entity.pdbx_description
1 polymer ?
#
loop_
_entity_poly.entity_id
_entity_poly.type
_entity_poly.pdbx_seq_one_letter_code
_entity_poly.pdbx_strand_id
1 'polypeptide(L)'
;MRSFAKNGEVVAEWQPQPKYEAFPGVLNGGIIGTLLDCHCNWTAAYHLMKRAGADRPPCTVTAEYSIKLLRPTPTKDPISLSAHVVD
;
A
#
# COMPACT_ATOMS: atom_id res chain seq x y z
N MET A 1 8.90 3.07 0.59
CA MET A 1 7.63 3.85 0.59
C MET A 1 7.32 4.24 2.02
N ARG A 2 6.70 5.40 2.26
CA ARG A 2 6.22 5.83 3.59
C ARG A 2 4.71 6.03 3.52
N SER A 3 4.00 5.57 4.53
CA SER A 3 2.54 5.71 4.68
C SER A 3 2.21 6.87 5.62
N PHE A 4 1.20 7.66 5.31
CA PHE A 4 0.78 8.83 6.10
C PHE A 4 -0.73 8.85 6.28
N ALA A 5 -1.20 9.11 7.51
CA ALA A 5 -2.62 9.31 7.75
C ALA A 5 -3.08 10.65 7.14
N LYS A 6 -4.18 10.64 6.38
CA LYS A 6 -4.77 11.82 5.74
C LYS A 6 -6.28 11.63 5.57
N ASN A 7 -7.08 12.55 6.14
CA ASN A 7 -8.53 12.64 5.93
C ASN A 7 -9.31 11.31 6.15
N GLY A 8 -8.94 10.54 7.17
CA GLY A 8 -9.60 9.25 7.45
C GLY A 8 -9.05 8.06 6.66
N GLU A 9 -8.12 8.29 5.75
CA GLU A 9 -7.38 7.26 5.03
C GLU A 9 -5.90 7.23 5.45
N VAL A 10 -5.18 6.21 5.00
CA VAL A 10 -3.73 6.19 4.96
C VAL A 10 -3.31 6.22 3.51
N VAL A 11 -2.37 7.09 3.17
CA VAL A 11 -1.93 7.34 1.79
C VAL A 11 -0.43 7.20 1.66
N ALA A 12 0.03 6.85 0.46
CA ALA A 12 1.44 6.84 0.12
C ALA A 12 1.65 7.23 -1.35
N GLU A 13 2.84 7.75 -1.63
CA GLU A 13 3.32 7.97 -2.99
C GLU A 13 4.60 7.16 -3.20
N TRP A 14 4.73 6.57 -4.38
CA TRP A 14 5.91 5.81 -4.75
C TRP A 14 6.24 6.02 -6.22
N GLN A 15 7.51 6.27 -6.53
CA GLN A 15 8.00 6.42 -7.90
C GLN A 15 8.51 5.06 -8.43
N PRO A 16 7.87 4.50 -9.47
CA PRO A 16 8.40 3.33 -10.15
C PRO A 16 9.77 3.58 -10.79
N GLN A 17 10.57 2.52 -10.88
CA GLN A 17 11.84 2.49 -11.62
C GLN A 17 11.73 1.43 -12.72
N PRO A 18 12.43 1.59 -13.86
CA PRO A 18 12.36 0.64 -14.98
C PRO A 18 12.64 -0.82 -14.59
N LYS A 19 13.50 -1.06 -13.59
CA LYS A 19 13.80 -2.41 -13.08
C LYS A 19 12.61 -3.13 -12.42
N TYR A 20 11.53 -2.42 -12.13
CA TYR A 20 10.30 -2.95 -11.55
C TYR A 20 9.22 -3.21 -12.61
N GLU A 21 9.53 -2.98 -13.88
CA GLU A 21 8.60 -3.24 -14.99
C GLU A 21 8.45 -4.75 -15.25
N ALA A 22 7.25 -5.17 -15.65
CA ALA A 22 7.05 -6.48 -16.26
C ALA A 22 7.48 -6.47 -17.74
N PHE A 23 7.21 -5.36 -18.42
CA PHE A 23 7.60 -5.07 -19.80
C PHE A 23 7.64 -3.53 -19.97
N PRO A 24 8.30 -3.00 -21.02
CA PRO A 24 8.58 -1.58 -21.15
C PRO A 24 7.39 -0.68 -20.86
N GLY A 25 7.51 0.15 -19.83
CA GLY A 25 6.52 1.14 -19.42
C GLY A 25 5.37 0.61 -18.55
N VAL A 26 5.35 -0.68 -18.17
CA VAL A 26 4.28 -1.27 -17.34
C VAL A 26 4.83 -1.91 -16.08
N LEU A 27 4.33 -1.44 -14.93
CA LEU A 27 4.73 -1.89 -13.61
C LEU A 27 4.36 -3.36 -13.40
N ASN A 28 5.27 -4.14 -12.83
CA ASN A 28 5.05 -5.53 -12.50
C ASN A 28 3.91 -5.69 -11.47
N GLY A 29 2.97 -6.60 -11.75
CA GLY A 29 1.83 -6.86 -10.87
C GLY A 29 2.20 -7.33 -9.46
N GLY A 30 3.30 -8.07 -9.33
CA GLY A 30 3.86 -8.46 -8.03
C GLY A 30 4.38 -7.27 -7.24
N ILE A 31 5.00 -6.27 -7.89
CA ILE A 31 5.44 -5.03 -7.23
C ILE A 31 4.24 -4.22 -6.74
N ILE A 32 3.18 -4.10 -7.56
CA ILE A 32 1.90 -3.51 -7.13
C ILE A 32 1.39 -4.27 -5.89
N GLY A 33 1.40 -5.60 -5.94
CA GLY A 33 1.03 -6.48 -4.84
C GLY A 33 1.83 -6.20 -3.56
N THR A 34 3.16 -6.12 -3.64
CA THR A 34 4.03 -5.83 -2.49
C THR A 34 3.75 -4.46 -1.86
N LEU A 35 3.52 -3.43 -2.69
CA LEU A 35 3.25 -2.09 -2.19
C LEU A 35 1.90 -2.02 -1.48
N LEU A 36 0.86 -2.61 -2.06
CA LEU A 36 -0.47 -2.67 -1.47
C LEU A 36 -0.49 -3.48 -0.17
N ASP A 37 0.18 -4.64 -0.13
CA ASP A 37 0.27 -5.48 1.09
C ASP A 37 0.93 -4.70 2.25
N CYS A 38 2.11 -4.12 1.99
CA CYS A 38 2.81 -3.30 2.99
C CYS A 38 1.96 -2.09 3.43
N HIS A 39 1.29 -1.43 2.49
CA HIS A 39 0.48 -0.25 2.79
C HIS A 39 -0.74 -0.60 3.65
N CYS A 40 -1.48 -1.65 3.27
CA CYS A 40 -2.65 -2.14 4.00
C CYS A 40 -2.29 -2.65 5.41
N ASN A 41 -1.18 -3.38 5.55
CA ASN A 41 -0.71 -3.83 6.86
C ASN A 41 -0.40 -2.63 7.78
N TRP A 42 0.23 -1.57 7.26
CA TRP A 42 0.47 -0.33 8.01
C TRP A 42 -0.83 0.38 8.39
N THR A 43 -1.82 0.40 7.49
CA THR A 43 -3.16 0.95 7.77
C THR A 43 -3.83 0.21 8.92
N ALA A 44 -3.80 -1.13 8.89
CA ALA A 44 -4.34 -1.96 9.96
C ALA A 44 -3.61 -1.75 11.29
N ALA A 45 -2.27 -1.80 11.29
CA ALA A 45 -1.46 -1.57 12.48
C ALA A 45 -1.70 -0.18 13.09
N TYR A 46 -1.78 0.85 12.26
CA TYR A 46 -2.09 2.21 12.70
C TYR A 46 -3.50 2.33 13.29
N HIS A 47 -4.49 1.72 12.65
CA HIS A 47 -5.86 1.70 13.18
C HIS A 47 -5.92 1.01 14.54
N LEU A 48 -5.31 -0.18 14.68
CA LEU A 48 -5.28 -0.92 15.95
C LEU A 48 -4.55 -0.13 17.05
N MET A 49 -3.45 0.55 16.71
CA MET A 49 -2.75 1.45 17.63
C MET A 49 -3.67 2.54 18.16
N LYS A 50 -4.40 3.22 17.27
CA LYS A 50 -5.34 4.28 17.63
C LYS A 50 -6.50 3.76 18.46
N ARG A 51 -7.08 2.63 18.09
CA ARG A 51 -8.18 1.97 18.81
C ARG A 51 -7.76 1.53 20.22
N ALA A 52 -6.52 1.08 20.39
CA ALA A 52 -5.97 0.68 21.69
C ALA A 52 -5.44 1.85 22.54
N GLY A 53 -5.37 3.07 22.01
CA GLY A 53 -4.75 4.20 22.69
C GLY A 53 -3.25 4.00 22.95
N ALA A 54 -2.56 3.22 22.12
CA ALA A 54 -1.15 2.88 22.30
C ALA A 54 -0.21 3.92 21.64
N ASP A 55 0.98 4.09 22.20
CA ASP A 55 2.01 5.00 21.66
C ASP A 55 2.76 4.44 20.45
N ARG A 56 2.61 3.15 20.17
CA ARG A 56 3.34 2.44 19.12
C ARG A 56 2.48 1.34 18.51
N PRO A 57 2.61 1.09 17.20
CA PRO A 57 1.78 0.12 16.50
C PRO A 57 2.11 -1.31 16.96
N PRO A 58 1.10 -2.20 17.02
CA PRO A 58 1.35 -3.61 17.24
C PRO A 58 2.09 -4.22 16.04
N CYS A 59 2.72 -5.36 16.27
CA CYS A 59 3.21 -6.19 15.17
C CYS A 59 2.02 -6.88 14.51
N THR A 60 1.83 -6.67 13.22
CA THR A 60 0.77 -7.29 12.43
C THR A 60 1.36 -8.00 11.22
N VAL A 61 0.67 -9.05 10.80
CA VAL A 61 0.97 -9.80 9.58
C VAL A 61 -0.30 -9.95 8.76
N THR A 62 -0.15 -9.99 7.44
CA THR A 62 -1.25 -10.18 6.51
C THR A 62 -1.68 -11.65 6.53
N ALA A 63 -2.91 -11.91 7.00
CA ALA A 63 -3.47 -13.26 7.06
C ALA A 63 -4.09 -13.69 5.71
N GLU A 64 -4.76 -12.75 5.04
CA GLU A 64 -5.35 -12.95 3.72
C GLU A 64 -5.03 -11.75 2.83
N TYR A 65 -4.73 -12.03 1.57
CA TYR A 65 -4.45 -10.98 0.60
C TYR A 65 -5.08 -11.31 -0.76
N SER A 66 -6.03 -10.47 -1.16
CA SER A 66 -6.77 -10.60 -2.41
C SER A 66 -6.61 -9.34 -3.23
N ILE A 67 -6.16 -9.48 -4.48
CA ILE A 67 -5.95 -8.36 -5.40
C ILE A 67 -6.67 -8.57 -6.73
N LYS A 68 -7.17 -7.47 -7.29
CA LYS A 68 -7.68 -7.43 -8.65
C LYS A 68 -7.00 -6.30 -9.42
N LEU A 69 -6.12 -6.67 -10.35
CA LEU A 69 -5.44 -5.72 -11.23
C LEU A 69 -6.37 -5.36 -12.38
N LEU A 70 -6.85 -4.11 -12.40
CA LEU A 70 -7.89 -3.67 -13.33
C LEU A 70 -7.34 -3.23 -14.70
N ARG A 71 -6.15 -2.64 -14.72
CA ARG A 71 -5.49 -2.09 -15.91
C ARG A 71 -3.97 -2.16 -15.75
N PRO A 72 -3.20 -2.13 -16.85
CA PRO A 72 -1.76 -1.91 -16.79
C PRO A 72 -1.44 -0.57 -16.10
N THR A 73 -0.47 -0.58 -15.17
CA THR A 73 -0.05 0.62 -14.43
C THR A 73 1.20 1.21 -15.09
N PRO A 74 1.15 2.44 -15.63
CA PRO A 74 2.32 3.10 -16.20
C PRO A 74 3.41 3.36 -15.17
N THR A 75 4.68 3.34 -15.59
CA THR A 75 5.84 3.61 -14.72
C THR A 75 6.44 5.01 -14.86
N LYS A 76 5.92 5.81 -15.79
CA LYS A 76 6.45 7.15 -16.10
C LYS A 76 6.31 8.12 -14.93
N ASP A 77 5.18 8.08 -14.24
CA ASP A 77 4.81 9.03 -13.20
C ASP A 77 4.68 8.33 -11.82
N PRO A 78 4.75 9.06 -10.71
CA PRO A 78 4.50 8.48 -9.38
C PRO A 78 3.13 7.82 -9.30
N ILE A 79 3.06 6.71 -8.57
CA ILE A 79 1.79 6.06 -8.24
C ILE A 79 1.34 6.49 -6.85
N SER A 80 0.05 6.72 -6.71
CA SER A 80 -0.60 6.99 -5.44
C SER A 80 -1.27 5.72 -4.91
N LEU A 81 -1.10 5.47 -3.62
CA LEU A 81 -1.76 4.41 -2.88
C LEU A 81 -2.66 5.05 -1.83
N SER A 82 -3.86 4.51 -1.67
CA SER A 82 -4.77 4.83 -0.57
C SER A 82 -5.33 3.54 0.01
N ALA A 83 -5.51 3.55 1.32
CA ALA A 83 -6.10 2.46 2.07
C ALA A 83 -6.99 3.03 3.19
N HIS A 84 -8.12 2.38 3.40
CA HIS A 84 -9.02 2.62 4.52
C HIS A 84 -9.37 1.28 5.19
N VAL A 85 -9.76 1.36 6.45
CA VAL A 85 -10.26 0.19 7.18
C VAL A 85 -11.68 -0.09 6.74
N VAL A 86 -11.99 -1.37 6.54
CA VAL A 86 -13.34 -1.88 6.29
C VAL A 86 -13.71 -2.73 7.50
N ASP A 87 -14.77 -2.34 8.20
CA ASP A 87 -15.36 -3.06 9.33
C ASP A 87 -16.61 -3.84 8.88
#